data_AF-A0A7L3MSQ9-F1
#
_entry.id   AF-A0A7L3MSQ9-F1
#
_cell.length_a   1.000
_cell.length_b   1.000
_cell.length_c   1.000
_cell.angle_alpha   90.00
_cell.angle_beta   90.00
_cell.angle_gamma   90.00
#
_symmetry.space_group_name_H-M   'P 1'
#
loop_
_entity.id
_entity.type
_entity.pdbx_description
1 polymer ?
#
loop_
_entity_poly.entity_id
_entity_poly.type
_entity_poly.pdbx_seq_one_letter_code
_entity_poly.pdbx_strand_id
1 'polypeptide(L)'
;QKLNPFSEEFDHELAMSTRLHKGDEGYGHPKEGTKTAERAKRAEAHIHREIRDMCFIIESMAKPRPDGKIQVTFGELFDRYVRISDKVVGILMRARKHGLVDFEGEMLWQGRDDNVIITLL
;
A
#
# COMPACT_ATOMS: atom_id res chain seq x y z
N GLN A 1 3.41 21.07 23.93
CA GLN A 1 2.24 20.93 23.01
C GLN A 1 1.05 20.41 23.81
N LYS A 2 0.02 21.23 24.07
CA LYS A 2 -1.07 20.89 25.00
C LYS A 2 -1.95 19.67 24.63
N LEU A 3 -2.05 19.33 23.35
CA LEU A 3 -2.92 18.23 22.88
C LEU A 3 -2.21 16.86 22.76
N ASN A 4 -0.89 16.81 22.96
CA ASN A 4 -0.15 15.55 22.83
C ASN A 4 -0.08 14.86 24.20
N PRO A 5 -0.63 13.64 24.38
CA PRO A 5 -0.63 12.94 25.66
C PRO A 5 0.77 12.56 26.18
N PHE A 6 1.80 12.66 25.35
CA PHE A 6 3.20 12.41 25.71
C PHE A 6 4.01 13.69 25.97
N SER A 7 3.37 14.86 25.99
CA SER A 7 4.00 16.16 26.26
C SER A 7 3.89 16.52 27.75
N GLU A 8 4.92 17.12 28.35
CA GLU A 8 4.86 17.62 29.74
C GLU A 8 3.75 18.68 29.93
N GLU A 9 3.52 19.50 28.90
CA GLU A 9 2.44 20.49 28.87
C GLU A 9 1.04 19.93 28.51
N PHE A 10 0.81 18.62 28.60
CA PHE A 10 -0.46 18.00 28.19
C PHE A 10 -1.64 18.50 29.03
N ASP A 11 -2.72 18.90 28.36
CA ASP A 11 -3.95 19.36 28.97
C ASP A 11 -5.09 18.39 28.60
N HIS A 12 -5.50 17.58 29.57
CA HIS A 12 -6.51 16.55 29.39
C HIS A 12 -7.90 17.12 29.08
N GLU A 13 -8.31 18.19 29.75
CA GLU A 13 -9.64 18.80 29.54
C GLU A 13 -9.74 19.43 28.15
N LEU A 14 -8.68 20.14 27.73
CA LEU A 14 -8.59 20.70 26.38
C LEU A 14 -8.57 19.60 25.31
N ALA A 15 -7.85 18.51 25.53
CA ALA A 15 -7.80 17.39 24.60
C ALA A 15 -9.17 16.70 24.44
N MET A 16 -9.91 16.49 25.53
CA MET A 16 -11.24 15.87 25.48
C MET A 16 -12.30 16.77 24.86
N SER A 17 -12.23 18.09 25.08
CA SER A 17 -13.18 19.04 24.49
C SER A 17 -12.95 19.30 23.00
N THR A 18 -11.73 19.10 22.49
CA THR A 18 -11.37 19.38 21.08
C THR A 18 -11.29 18.13 20.19
N ARG A 19 -11.49 16.94 20.75
CA ARG A 19 -11.48 15.68 19.98
C ARG A 19 -12.70 15.60 19.05
N LEU A 20 -12.49 15.10 17.85
CA LEU A 20 -13.57 14.79 16.91
C LEU A 20 -14.22 13.45 17.28
N HIS A 21 -15.52 13.35 17.08
CA HIS A 21 -16.32 12.14 17.25
C HIS A 21 -16.74 11.58 15.90
N LYS A 22 -17.13 10.29 15.88
CA LYS A 22 -17.63 9.64 14.67
C LYS A 22 -18.85 10.40 14.14
N GLY A 23 -18.75 10.92 12.93
CA GLY A 23 -19.78 11.74 12.28
C GLY A 23 -19.38 13.21 12.14
N ASP A 24 -18.40 13.68 12.91
CA ASP A 24 -17.86 15.04 12.78
C ASP A 24 -17.02 15.17 11.51
N GLU A 25 -17.02 16.38 10.94
CA GLU A 25 -16.20 16.71 9.78
C GLU A 25 -14.70 16.53 10.12
N GLY A 26 -13.99 15.81 9.25
CA GLY A 26 -12.57 15.49 9.44
C GLY A 26 -12.27 14.38 10.46
N TYR A 27 -13.27 13.75 11.07
CA TYR A 27 -13.04 12.57 11.91
C TYR A 27 -12.35 11.45 11.09
N GLY A 28 -11.27 10.89 11.64
CA GLY A 28 -10.46 9.88 10.95
C GLY A 28 -9.45 10.43 9.94
N HIS A 29 -9.37 11.75 9.77
CA HIS A 29 -8.43 12.39 8.86
C HIS A 29 -7.50 13.37 9.59
N PRO A 30 -6.22 13.47 9.18
CA PRO A 30 -5.33 14.49 9.73
C PRO A 30 -5.80 15.88 9.30
N LYS A 31 -5.79 16.84 10.22
CA LYS A 31 -6.09 18.24 9.92
C LYS A 31 -5.17 18.76 8.80
N GLU A 32 -5.74 19.44 7.82
CA GLU A 32 -4.97 20.00 6.71
C GLU A 32 -3.89 20.98 7.18
N GLY A 33 -2.79 21.06 6.42
CA GLY A 33 -1.64 21.89 6.76
C GLY A 33 -0.78 21.39 7.93
N THR A 34 -1.17 20.29 8.61
CA THR A 34 -0.34 19.71 9.68
C THR A 34 0.76 18.81 9.13
N LYS A 35 1.85 18.63 9.91
CA LYS A 35 2.92 17.65 9.60
C LYS A 35 2.39 16.23 9.44
N THR A 36 1.29 15.87 10.12
CA THR A 36 0.65 14.55 9.96
C THR A 36 -0.02 14.42 8.60
N ALA A 37 -0.71 15.47 8.12
CA ALA A 37 -1.28 15.50 6.77
C ALA A 37 -0.18 15.45 5.70
N GLU A 38 0.93 16.16 5.88
CA GLU A 38 2.09 16.08 4.97
C GLU A 38 2.69 14.66 4.92
N ARG A 39 2.85 14.00 6.07
CA ARG A 39 3.32 12.61 6.13
C ARG A 39 2.36 11.65 5.43
N ALA A 40 1.05 11.83 5.60
CA ALA A 40 0.04 11.03 4.91
C ALA A 40 0.17 11.17 3.39
N LYS A 41 0.27 12.41 2.86
CA LYS A 41 0.49 12.66 1.43
C LYS A 41 1.79 12.03 0.91
N ARG A 42 2.89 12.13 1.66
CA ARG A 42 4.16 11.51 1.28
C ARG A 42 4.06 9.98 1.27
N ALA A 43 3.40 9.39 2.25
CA ALA A 43 3.20 7.94 2.31
C ALA A 43 2.35 7.44 1.14
N GLU A 44 1.28 8.16 0.79
CA GLU A 44 0.45 7.86 -0.38
C GLU A 44 1.26 7.93 -1.69
N ALA A 45 2.02 9.01 -1.90
CA ALA A 45 2.88 9.14 -3.08
C ALA A 45 3.95 8.03 -3.16
N HIS A 46 4.52 7.64 -2.02
CA HIS A 46 5.47 6.53 -1.93
C HIS A 46 4.82 5.20 -2.33
N ILE A 47 3.61 4.91 -1.82
CA ILE A 47 2.85 3.70 -2.17
C ILE A 47 2.56 3.65 -3.67
N HIS A 48 2.09 4.75 -4.27
CA HIS A 48 1.85 4.81 -5.71
C HIS A 48 3.10 4.61 -6.56
N ARG A 49 4.27 4.98 -6.03
CA ARG A 49 5.55 4.70 -6.68
C ARG A 49 5.89 3.22 -6.59
N GLU A 50 5.81 2.61 -5.41
CA GLU A 50 6.06 1.17 -5.22
C GLU A 50 5.17 0.31 -6.12
N ILE A 51 3.89 0.67 -6.27
CA ILE A 51 2.95 -0.02 -7.16
C ILE A 51 3.40 0.09 -8.63
N ARG A 52 3.77 1.30 -9.09
CA ARG A 52 4.25 1.50 -10.47
C ARG A 52 5.53 0.72 -10.75
N ASP A 53 6.46 0.73 -9.80
CA ASP A 53 7.71 -0.03 -9.92
C ASP A 53 7.42 -1.53 -10.00
N MET A 54 6.43 -2.05 -9.26
CA MET A 54 5.97 -3.43 -9.36
C MET A 54 5.40 -3.76 -10.74
N CYS A 55 4.50 -2.93 -11.26
CA CYS A 55 3.94 -3.12 -12.61
C CYS A 55 5.05 -3.16 -13.66
N PHE A 56 6.00 -2.22 -13.59
CA PHE A 56 7.16 -2.19 -14.50
C PHE A 56 8.02 -3.46 -14.41
N ILE A 57 8.23 -3.98 -13.20
CA ILE A 57 8.96 -5.24 -13.03
C ILE A 57 8.21 -6.39 -13.70
N ILE A 58 6.90 -6.51 -13.49
CA ILE A 58 6.07 -7.54 -14.14
C ILE A 58 6.14 -7.43 -15.67
N GLU A 59 6.01 -6.21 -16.22
CA GLU A 59 6.16 -5.95 -17.65
C GLU A 59 7.53 -6.37 -18.19
N SER A 60 8.59 -6.17 -17.40
CA SER A 60 9.96 -6.55 -17.81
C SER A 60 10.22 -8.06 -17.76
N MET A 61 9.40 -8.82 -17.03
CA MET A 61 9.60 -10.25 -16.81
C MET A 61 8.95 -11.13 -17.88
N ALA A 62 7.85 -10.68 -18.49
CA ALA A 62 7.10 -11.47 -19.45
C ALA A 62 6.76 -10.68 -20.71
N LYS A 63 6.74 -11.37 -21.86
CA LYS A 63 6.21 -10.80 -23.09
C LYS A 63 4.68 -10.84 -23.06
N PRO A 64 4.00 -9.85 -23.66
CA PRO A 64 2.55 -9.93 -23.84
C PRO A 64 2.15 -11.22 -24.57
N ARG A 65 1.14 -11.89 -24.05
CA ARG A 65 0.50 -13.03 -24.69
C ARG A 65 -0.31 -12.57 -25.91
N PRO A 66 -0.78 -13.49 -26.79
CA PRO A 66 -1.59 -13.12 -27.96
C PRO A 66 -2.89 -12.36 -27.62
N ASP A 67 -3.39 -12.51 -26.38
CA ASP A 67 -4.54 -11.77 -25.85
C ASP A 67 -4.16 -10.37 -25.30
N GLY A 68 -2.90 -9.96 -25.42
CA GLY A 68 -2.36 -8.69 -24.95
C GLY A 68 -2.01 -8.66 -23.46
N LYS A 69 -2.30 -9.74 -22.70
CA LYS A 69 -2.07 -9.76 -21.25
C LYS A 69 -0.63 -10.11 -20.92
N ILE A 70 -0.11 -9.48 -19.86
CA ILE A 70 1.19 -9.82 -19.28
C ILE A 70 0.94 -10.62 -18.01
N GLN A 71 1.55 -11.80 -17.93
CA GLN A 71 1.33 -12.75 -16.84
C GLN A 71 2.66 -13.34 -16.38
N VAL A 72 2.82 -13.44 -15.06
CA VAL A 72 3.96 -14.07 -14.40
C VAL A 72 3.45 -14.97 -13.28
N THR A 73 4.23 -15.97 -12.88
CA THR A 73 3.91 -16.73 -11.67
C THR A 73 4.33 -15.95 -10.43
N PHE A 74 3.66 -16.18 -9.30
CA PHE A 74 4.02 -15.56 -8.02
C PHE A 74 5.44 -15.93 -7.61
N GLY A 75 5.85 -17.19 -7.77
CA GLY A 75 7.19 -17.68 -7.42
C GLY A 75 8.28 -16.93 -8.18
N GLU A 76 8.15 -16.80 -9.51
CA GLU A 76 9.10 -16.05 -10.33
C GLU A 76 9.19 -14.58 -9.92
N LEU A 77 8.03 -13.95 -9.67
CA LEU A 77 7.98 -12.56 -9.26
C LEU A 77 8.61 -12.37 -7.87
N PHE A 78 8.33 -13.28 -6.94
CA PHE A 78 8.88 -13.27 -5.59
C PHE A 78 10.41 -13.40 -5.65
N ASP A 79 10.95 -14.38 -6.36
CA ASP A 79 12.39 -14.60 -6.50
C ASP A 79 13.12 -13.43 -7.18
N ARG A 80 12.45 -12.76 -8.13
CA ARG A 80 12.97 -11.54 -8.74
C ARG A 80 13.00 -10.39 -7.73
N TYR A 81 11.92 -10.21 -6.98
CA TYR A 81 11.66 -9.03 -6.15
C TYR A 81 12.33 -9.09 -4.77
N VAL A 82 12.54 -10.28 -4.19
CA VAL A 82 13.17 -10.45 -2.87
C VAL A 82 14.59 -9.87 -2.79
N ARG A 83 15.30 -9.79 -3.94
CA ARG A 83 16.59 -9.10 -4.03
C ARG A 83 16.49 -7.57 -3.90
N ILE A 84 15.28 -7.03 -3.98
CA ILE A 84 14.97 -5.60 -3.91
C ILE A 84 14.31 -5.29 -2.56
N SER A 85 13.28 -6.05 -2.17
CA SER A 85 12.47 -5.80 -0.96
C SER A 85 11.62 -7.03 -0.59
N ASP A 86 11.33 -7.20 0.70
CA ASP A 86 10.49 -8.26 1.26
C ASP A 86 8.98 -7.95 1.21
N LYS A 87 8.59 -6.80 0.64
CA LYS A 87 7.22 -6.27 0.67
C LYS A 87 6.35 -6.68 -0.52
N VAL A 88 6.79 -7.63 -1.35
CA VAL A 88 6.15 -7.98 -2.63
C VAL A 88 4.65 -8.25 -2.48
N VAL A 89 4.24 -9.06 -1.50
CA VAL A 89 2.83 -9.41 -1.27
C VAL A 89 2.01 -8.17 -0.90
N GLY A 90 2.54 -7.31 -0.01
CA GLY A 90 1.86 -6.08 0.39
C GLY A 90 1.68 -5.11 -0.78
N ILE A 91 2.66 -5.02 -1.68
CA ILE A 91 2.58 -4.18 -2.87
C ILE A 91 1.58 -4.76 -3.89
N LEU A 92 1.59 -6.08 -4.11
CA LEU A 92 0.62 -6.76 -4.96
C LEU A 92 -0.83 -6.56 -4.47
N MET A 93 -1.07 -6.67 -3.17
CA MET A 93 -2.39 -6.41 -2.60
C MET A 93 -2.85 -4.96 -2.84
N ARG A 94 -1.93 -3.99 -2.74
CA ARG A 94 -2.26 -2.59 -3.06
C ARG A 94 -2.51 -2.40 -4.54
N ALA A 95 -1.67 -2.96 -5.41
CA ALA A 95 -1.87 -2.91 -6.86
C ALA A 95 -3.24 -3.52 -7.27
N ARG A 96 -3.63 -4.64 -6.65
CA ARG A 96 -4.96 -5.26 -6.85
C ARG A 96 -6.09 -4.33 -6.40
N LYS A 97 -5.94 -3.67 -5.25
CA LYS A 97 -6.92 -2.68 -4.77
C LYS A 97 -7.10 -1.51 -5.75
N HIS A 98 -6.07 -1.16 -6.52
CA HIS A 98 -6.12 -0.15 -7.56
C HIS A 98 -6.50 -0.70 -8.95
N GLY A 99 -6.82 -1.99 -9.08
CA GLY A 99 -7.23 -2.61 -10.34
C GLY A 99 -6.11 -2.73 -11.38
N LEU A 100 -4.84 -2.76 -10.96
CA LEU A 100 -3.69 -2.85 -11.85
C LEU A 100 -3.17 -4.28 -12.03
N VAL A 101 -3.47 -5.16 -11.09
CA VAL A 101 -3.13 -6.59 -11.15
C VAL A 101 -4.28 -7.44 -10.65
N ASP A 102 -4.32 -8.68 -11.12
CA ASP A 102 -5.26 -9.70 -10.68
C ASP A 102 -4.55 -11.03 -10.37
N PHE A 103 -5.04 -11.73 -9.35
CA PHE A 103 -4.57 -13.05 -8.95
C PHE A 103 -5.59 -13.74 -8.04
N GLU A 104 -5.59 -15.07 -8.06
CA GLU A 104 -6.50 -15.88 -7.25
C GLU A 104 -6.12 -15.90 -5.76
N GLY A 105 -7.13 -15.87 -4.89
CA GLY A 105 -6.96 -15.98 -3.44
C GLY A 105 -6.84 -14.63 -2.72
N GLU A 106 -7.00 -14.63 -1.40
CA GLU A 106 -6.93 -13.40 -0.60
C GLU A 106 -5.48 -12.94 -0.37
N MET A 107 -4.57 -13.89 -0.22
CA MET A 107 -3.14 -13.70 0.11
C MET A 107 -2.29 -14.77 -0.57
N LEU A 108 -0.99 -14.49 -0.75
CA LEU A 108 -0.02 -15.37 -1.40
C LEU A 108 1.10 -15.75 -0.42
N TRP A 109 1.41 -17.05 -0.36
CA TRP A 109 2.42 -17.63 0.50
C TRP A 109 3.51 -18.31 -0.33
N GLN A 110 4.77 -17.93 -0.11
CA GLN A 110 5.92 -18.54 -0.78
C GLN A 110 5.97 -20.05 -0.50
N GLY A 111 6.30 -20.84 -1.52
CA GLY A 111 6.37 -22.30 -1.45
C GLY A 111 5.02 -23.01 -1.59
N ARG A 112 3.91 -22.31 -1.33
CA ARG A 112 2.55 -22.84 -1.47
C ARG A 112 1.88 -22.32 -2.75
N ASP A 113 1.92 -21.01 -2.95
CA ASP A 113 1.18 -20.31 -3.98
C ASP A 113 2.07 -19.89 -5.15
N ASP A 114 3.26 -20.46 -5.27
CA ASP A 114 4.27 -20.07 -6.26
C ASP A 114 3.75 -20.17 -7.70
N ASN A 115 2.83 -21.09 -7.98
CA ASN A 115 2.24 -21.29 -9.30
C ASN A 115 1.05 -20.35 -9.59
N VAL A 116 0.62 -19.51 -8.63
CA VAL A 116 -0.49 -18.58 -8.84
C VAL A 116 -0.09 -17.56 -9.90
N ILE A 117 -0.96 -17.36 -10.88
CA ILE A 117 -0.74 -16.42 -11.98
C ILE A 117 -1.09 -15.01 -11.52
N ILE A 118 -0.11 -14.12 -11.60
CA ILE A 118 -0.28 -12.67 -11.45
C ILE A 118 -0.47 -12.10 -12.85
N THR A 119 -1.64 -11.51 -13.10
CA THR A 119 -1.98 -10.86 -14.37
C THR A 119 -1.90 -9.35 -14.20
N LEU A 120 -1.17 -8.67 -15.08
CA LEU A 120 -1.22 -7.21 -15.21
C LEU A 120 -2.47 -6.81 -16.02
N LEU A 121 -3.26 -5.85 -15.51
CA LEU A 121 -4.54 -5.41 -16.08
C LEU A 121 -4.42 -4.14 -16.93
#